data_AF-A0A917BVT9-F1
#
_entry.id   AF-A0A917BVT9-F1
#
_cell.length_a   1.000
_cell.length_b   1.000
_cell.length_c   1.000
_cell.angle_alpha   90.00
_cell.angle_beta   90.00
_cell.angle_gamma   90.00
#
_symmetry.space_group_name_H-M   'P 1'
#
loop_
_entity.id
_entity.type
_entity.pdbx_description
1 polymer ?
#
loop_
_entity_poly.entity_id
_entity_poly.type
_entity_poly.pdbx_seq_one_letter_code
_entity_poly.pdbx_strand_id
1 'polypeptide(L)'
;MPIDIRQSAPRFPVCPPLHTISLAGHPFRYFRSPLAGAHLPWHSADDLQLCLALPSQARQHLLRQNPYRDATRVIATVSGITTIAPHFMAQGLIEAAADFGLIQGDFEAAYVKGASTALKSMMGDLPPMARLAFALAAFENDGASQ
;
A
#
# COMPACT_ATOMS: atom_id res chain seq x y z
N MET A 1 48.82 3.12 0.41
CA MET A 1 47.59 3.56 1.07
C MET A 1 46.48 2.60 0.69
N PRO A 2 45.81 1.90 1.62
CA PRO A 2 44.66 1.07 1.29
C PRO A 2 43.42 1.96 1.09
N ILE A 3 42.72 1.74 -0.01
CA ILE A 3 41.42 2.37 -0.30
C ILE A 3 40.37 1.63 0.55
N ASP A 4 39.75 2.35 1.48
CA ASP A 4 38.66 1.85 2.31
C ASP A 4 37.39 1.69 1.43
N ILE A 5 37.04 0.44 1.10
CA ILE A 5 35.88 0.07 0.28
C ILE A 5 34.61 -0.02 1.13
N ARG A 6 34.47 0.80 2.18
CA ARG A 6 33.16 1.09 2.78
C ARG A 6 32.43 2.11 1.91
N GLN A 7 32.23 1.75 0.64
CA GLN A 7 31.36 2.47 -0.27
C GLN A 7 29.96 2.43 0.31
N SER A 8 29.51 3.62 0.70
CA SER A 8 28.15 3.97 1.09
C SER A 8 27.14 3.28 0.17
N ALA A 9 26.44 2.28 0.70
CA ALA A 9 25.22 1.79 0.08
C ALA A 9 24.32 3.01 -0.23
N PRO A 10 23.68 3.07 -1.40
CA PRO A 10 22.74 4.14 -1.71
C PRO A 10 21.72 4.21 -0.58
N ARG A 11 21.75 5.30 0.19
CA ARG A 11 20.75 5.59 1.21
C ARG A 11 19.51 6.02 0.46
N PHE A 12 18.72 5.04 0.02
CA PHE A 12 17.37 5.33 -0.44
C PHE A 12 16.65 6.09 0.68
N PRO A 13 15.96 7.21 0.39
CA PRO A 13 15.20 7.90 1.39
C PRO A 13 14.19 6.92 1.98
N VAL A 14 14.26 6.71 3.30
CA VAL A 14 13.37 5.79 4.00
C VAL A 14 11.98 6.40 3.99
N CYS A 15 11.02 5.70 3.39
CA CYS A 15 9.63 6.13 3.32
C CYS A 15 8.88 5.63 4.57
N PRO A 16 8.42 6.53 5.47
CA PRO A 16 7.63 6.12 6.62
C PRO A 16 6.22 5.72 6.19
N PRO A 17 5.59 4.74 6.86
CA PRO A 17 4.17 4.47 6.65
C PRO A 17 3.35 5.67 7.11
N LEU A 18 2.31 5.98 6.35
CA LEU A 18 1.32 7.01 6.66
C LEU A 18 0.41 6.57 7.81
N HIS A 19 0.03 5.30 7.81
CA HIS A 19 -0.80 4.69 8.83
C HIS A 19 -0.55 3.19 8.86
N THR A 20 -0.64 2.57 10.03
CA THR A 20 -0.49 1.13 10.21
C THR A 20 -1.67 0.61 11.01
N ILE A 21 -2.28 -0.49 10.57
CA ILE A 21 -3.33 -1.20 11.28
C ILE A 21 -2.89 -2.64 11.57
N SER A 22 -3.64 -3.33 12.45
CA SER A 22 -3.62 -4.79 12.52
C SER A 22 -4.74 -5.32 11.63
N LEU A 23 -4.40 -6.14 10.64
CA LEU A 23 -5.32 -6.77 9.72
C LEU A 23 -5.10 -8.28 9.76
N ALA A 24 -6.13 -9.04 10.14
CA ALA A 24 -6.02 -10.49 10.41
C ALA A 24 -4.84 -10.87 11.34
N GLY A 25 -4.55 -10.03 12.34
CA GLY A 25 -3.46 -10.26 13.30
C GLY A 25 -2.06 -9.90 12.78
N HIS A 26 -1.94 -9.40 11.56
CA HIS A 26 -0.68 -8.97 10.96
C HIS A 26 -0.62 -7.44 10.80
N PRO A 27 0.57 -6.82 10.93
CA PRO A 27 0.73 -5.40 10.66
C PRO A 27 0.52 -5.12 9.17
N PHE A 28 -0.33 -4.14 8.88
CA PHE A 28 -0.65 -3.71 7.52
C PHE A 28 -0.42 -2.21 7.36
N ARG A 29 0.48 -1.84 6.43
CA ARG A 29 0.93 -0.46 6.26
C ARG A 29 0.31 0.21 5.04
N TYR A 30 -0.16 1.44 5.25
CA TYR A 30 -0.55 2.39 4.22
C TYR A 30 0.55 3.42 3.99
N PHE A 31 0.64 3.92 2.77
CA PHE A 31 1.64 4.88 2.32
C PHE A 31 0.98 5.98 1.49
N ARG A 32 1.65 7.13 1.40
CA ARG A 32 1.27 8.16 0.43
C ARG A 32 1.58 7.63 -0.97
N SER A 33 0.70 7.89 -1.94
CA SER A 33 0.98 7.61 -3.35
C SER A 33 2.28 8.31 -3.79
N PRO A 34 3.15 7.63 -4.54
CA PRO A 34 4.34 8.22 -5.12
C PRO A 34 4.04 9.09 -6.36
N LEU A 35 2.78 9.09 -6.82
CA LEU A 35 2.34 9.86 -7.97
C LEU A 35 2.04 11.31 -7.57
N ALA A 36 2.16 12.22 -8.54
CA ALA A 36 1.84 13.63 -8.33
C ALA A 36 0.31 13.83 -8.31
N GLY A 37 -0.18 14.66 -7.38
CA GLY A 37 -1.59 14.98 -7.25
C GLY A 37 -2.28 14.28 -6.09
N ALA A 38 -3.60 14.33 -6.08
CA ALA A 38 -4.43 13.64 -5.10
C ALA A 38 -4.66 12.20 -5.57
N HIS A 39 -4.32 11.24 -4.72
CA HIS A 39 -4.49 9.81 -4.97
C HIS A 39 -4.91 9.14 -3.67
N LEU A 40 -5.57 7.99 -3.77
CA LEU A 40 -5.88 7.22 -2.57
C LEU A 40 -4.58 6.73 -1.92
N PRO A 41 -4.59 6.43 -0.61
CA PRO A 41 -3.45 5.81 0.04
C PRO A 41 -3.07 4.52 -0.68
N TRP A 42 -1.77 4.35 -0.94
CA TRP A 42 -1.24 3.09 -1.40
C TRP A 42 -1.04 2.17 -0.20
N HIS A 43 -0.92 0.87 -0.44
CA HIS A 43 -0.72 -0.13 0.60
C HIS A 43 0.51 -0.98 0.32
N SER A 44 1.07 -1.61 1.35
CA SER A 44 2.07 -2.66 1.17
C SER A 44 1.40 -3.92 0.60
N ALA A 45 1.74 -4.27 -0.64
CA ALA A 45 1.29 -5.51 -1.26
C ALA A 45 1.87 -6.74 -0.53
N ASP A 46 3.08 -6.62 0.01
CA ASP A 46 3.72 -7.70 0.77
C ASP A 46 2.99 -7.95 2.11
N ASP A 47 2.55 -6.87 2.77
CA ASP A 47 1.78 -6.95 4.01
C ASP A 47 0.40 -7.55 3.72
N LEU A 48 -0.26 -7.16 2.62
CA LEU A 48 -1.56 -7.73 2.24
C LEU A 48 -1.47 -9.25 2.05
N GLN A 49 -0.47 -9.70 1.29
CA GLN A 49 -0.26 -11.12 1.05
C GLN A 49 0.03 -11.91 2.34
N LEU A 50 0.67 -11.29 3.34
CA LEU A 50 0.84 -11.86 4.67
C LEU A 50 -0.48 -11.91 5.45
N CYS A 51 -1.27 -10.84 5.43
CA CYS A 51 -2.58 -10.77 6.08
C CYS A 51 -3.57 -11.81 5.53
N LEU A 52 -3.43 -12.15 4.25
CA LEU A 52 -4.21 -13.20 3.57
C LEU A 52 -3.65 -14.62 3.79
N ALA A 53 -2.61 -14.76 4.62
CA ALA A 53 -1.94 -16.03 4.91
C ALA A 53 -1.49 -16.81 3.65
N LEU A 54 -1.13 -16.10 2.57
CA LEU A 54 -0.78 -16.75 1.32
C LEU A 54 0.53 -17.54 1.45
N PRO A 55 0.58 -18.80 0.95
CA PRO A 55 1.81 -19.59 0.92
C PRO A 55 2.94 -18.83 0.20
N SER A 56 4.18 -19.03 0.64
CA SER A 56 5.35 -18.33 0.07
C SER A 56 5.44 -18.46 -1.46
N GLN A 57 5.11 -19.62 -2.01
CA GLN A 57 5.09 -19.86 -3.45
C GLN A 57 4.02 -19.02 -4.17
N ALA A 58 2.82 -18.91 -3.60
CA ALA A 58 1.74 -18.10 -4.16
C ALA A 58 2.12 -16.61 -4.15
N ARG A 59 2.74 -16.13 -3.06
CA ARG A 59 3.25 -14.75 -2.95
C ARG A 59 4.28 -14.42 -4.03
N GLN A 60 5.26 -15.32 -4.22
CA GLN A 60 6.25 -15.16 -5.29
C GLN A 60 5.62 -15.20 -6.68
N HIS A 61 4.61 -16.04 -6.88
CA HIS A 61 3.91 -16.13 -8.14
C HIS A 61 3.15 -14.83 -8.46
N LEU A 62 2.38 -14.30 -7.49
CA LEU A 62 1.66 -13.03 -7.63
C LEU A 62 2.60 -11.87 -7.95
N LEU A 63 3.75 -11.78 -7.28
CA LEU A 63 4.73 -10.73 -7.56
C LEU A 63 5.35 -10.85 -8.97
N ARG A 64 5.60 -12.08 -9.44
CA ARG A 64 6.21 -12.33 -10.76
C ARG A 64 5.23 -12.16 -11.92
N GLN A 65 3.99 -12.54 -11.71
CA GLN A 65 2.92 -12.53 -12.72
C GLN A 65 1.99 -11.33 -12.58
N ASN A 66 2.35 -10.33 -11.78
CA ASN A 66 1.54 -9.14 -11.58
C ASN A 66 1.36 -8.38 -12.92
N PRO A 67 0.15 -8.37 -13.53
CA PRO A 67 -0.09 -7.66 -14.79
C PRO A 67 0.01 -6.13 -14.61
N TYR A 68 -0.12 -5.65 -13.37
CA TYR A 68 -0.03 -4.23 -13.00
C TYR A 68 1.34 -3.88 -12.41
N ARG A 69 2.41 -4.61 -12.78
CA ARG A 69 3.76 -4.36 -12.25
C ARG A 69 4.18 -2.90 -12.38
N ASP A 70 3.87 -2.27 -13.51
CA ASP A 70 4.20 -0.87 -13.80
C ASP A 70 3.42 0.13 -12.94
N ALA A 71 2.32 -0.29 -12.32
CA ALA A 71 1.54 0.49 -11.37
C ALA A 71 2.03 0.35 -9.92
N THR A 72 3.02 -0.50 -9.64
CA THR A 72 3.59 -0.69 -8.29
C THR A 72 4.92 0.03 -8.11
N ARG A 73 5.33 0.31 -6.87
CA ARG A 73 6.67 0.84 -6.58
C ARG A 73 7.33 0.06 -5.46
N VAL A 74 8.62 -0.18 -5.60
CA VAL A 74 9.44 -0.75 -4.53
C VAL A 74 10.06 0.40 -3.73
N ILE A 75 9.82 0.42 -2.43
CA ILE A 75 10.31 1.46 -1.52
C ILE A 75 11.12 0.85 -0.37
N ALA A 76 12.07 1.61 0.16
CA ALA A 76 12.75 1.28 1.40
C ALA A 76 11.96 1.86 2.59
N THR A 77 11.70 1.03 3.60
CA THR A 77 11.09 1.44 4.87
C THR A 77 12.04 1.13 6.02
N VAL A 78 11.76 1.66 7.22
CA VAL A 78 12.53 1.35 8.44
C VAL A 78 12.54 -0.16 8.75
N SER A 79 11.51 -0.88 8.32
CA SER A 79 11.33 -2.32 8.55
C SER A 79 11.84 -3.18 7.38
N GLY A 80 12.45 -2.58 6.36
CA GLY A 80 12.93 -3.27 5.16
C GLY A 80 12.28 -2.77 3.87
N ILE A 81 12.59 -3.43 2.77
CA ILE A 81 12.06 -3.10 1.45
C ILE A 81 10.64 -3.68 1.32
N THR A 82 9.74 -2.92 0.70
CA THR A 82 8.40 -3.42 0.38
C THR A 82 7.89 -2.89 -0.96
N THR A 83 7.02 -3.67 -1.60
CA THR A 83 6.25 -3.25 -2.77
C THR A 83 4.98 -2.56 -2.31
N ILE A 84 4.82 -1.29 -2.68
CA ILE A 84 3.57 -0.55 -2.52
C ILE A 84 2.74 -0.59 -3.81
N ALA A 85 1.44 -0.65 -3.65
CA ALA A 85 0.47 -0.74 -4.74
C ALA A 85 -0.75 0.17 -4.50
N PRO A 86 -1.41 0.62 -5.58
CA PRO A 86 -2.62 1.43 -5.51
C PRO A 86 -3.80 0.67 -4.88
N HIS A 87 -4.80 1.42 -4.42
CA HIS A 87 -5.95 0.90 -3.68
C HIS A 87 -6.76 -0.16 -4.46
N PHE A 88 -7.00 0.04 -5.76
CA PHE A 88 -7.77 -0.92 -6.57
C PHE A 88 -7.16 -2.33 -6.59
N MET A 89 -5.83 -2.43 -6.50
CA MET A 89 -5.14 -3.73 -6.45
C MET A 89 -5.41 -4.46 -5.14
N ALA A 90 -5.53 -3.74 -4.02
CA ALA A 90 -5.95 -4.35 -2.77
C ALA A 90 -7.39 -4.85 -2.86
N GLN A 91 -8.30 -4.04 -3.41
CA GLN A 91 -9.72 -4.42 -3.55
C GLN A 91 -9.86 -5.71 -4.34
N GLY A 92 -9.27 -5.79 -5.54
CA GLY A 92 -9.35 -6.99 -6.37
C GLY A 92 -8.77 -8.24 -5.69
N LEU A 93 -7.68 -8.09 -4.93
CA LEU A 93 -7.10 -9.22 -4.19
C LEU A 93 -7.93 -9.63 -2.98
N ILE A 94 -8.55 -8.67 -2.28
CA ILE A 94 -9.44 -8.92 -1.15
C ILE A 94 -10.73 -9.60 -1.63
N GLU A 95 -11.33 -9.14 -2.71
CA GLU A 95 -12.51 -9.74 -3.35
C GLU A 95 -12.20 -11.19 -3.78
N ALA A 96 -11.09 -11.41 -4.50
CA ALA A 96 -10.68 -12.76 -4.87
C ALA A 96 -10.44 -13.64 -3.63
N ALA A 97 -9.81 -13.12 -2.58
CA ALA A 97 -9.60 -13.86 -1.34
C ALA A 97 -10.91 -14.21 -0.63
N ALA A 98 -11.94 -13.35 -0.71
CA ALA A 98 -13.27 -13.65 -0.20
C ALA A 98 -13.92 -14.80 -0.97
N ASP A 99 -13.84 -14.79 -2.31
CA ASP A 99 -14.38 -15.84 -3.17
C ASP A 99 -13.76 -17.22 -2.89
N PHE A 100 -12.47 -17.25 -2.53
CA PHE A 100 -11.77 -18.48 -2.12
C PHE A 100 -11.91 -18.81 -0.62
N GLY A 101 -12.68 -18.05 0.15
CA GLY A 101 -12.89 -18.27 1.59
C GLY A 101 -11.63 -18.08 2.44
N LEU A 102 -10.63 -17.35 1.94
CA LEU A 102 -9.37 -17.06 2.64
C LEU A 102 -9.52 -15.96 3.69
N ILE A 103 -10.56 -15.13 3.55
CA ILE A 103 -10.91 -14.11 4.53
C ILE A 103 -12.32 -14.34 5.05
N GLN A 104 -12.52 -14.00 6.32
CA GLN A 104 -13.80 -14.11 7.01
C GLN A 104 -14.00 -12.89 7.90
N GLY A 105 -15.25 -12.67 8.31
CA GLY A 105 -15.59 -11.62 9.26
C GLY A 105 -15.42 -10.22 8.68
N ASP A 106 -14.78 -9.35 9.45
CA ASP A 106 -14.70 -7.91 9.19
C ASP A 106 -13.44 -7.48 8.42
N PHE A 107 -12.75 -8.40 7.72
CA PHE A 107 -11.48 -8.11 7.03
C PHE A 107 -11.58 -6.91 6.08
N GLU A 108 -12.56 -6.91 5.19
CA GLU A 108 -12.77 -5.81 4.25
C GLU A 108 -13.13 -4.51 4.97
N ALA A 109 -14.00 -4.57 5.98
CA ALA A 109 -14.37 -3.40 6.76
C ALA A 109 -13.17 -2.81 7.52
N ALA A 110 -12.30 -3.66 8.07
CA ALA A 110 -11.06 -3.25 8.74
C ALA A 110 -10.09 -2.61 7.75
N TYR A 111 -9.93 -3.18 6.55
CA TYR A 111 -9.16 -2.58 5.47
C TYR A 111 -9.71 -1.20 5.09
N VAL A 112 -11.00 -1.09 4.75
CA VAL A 112 -11.64 0.19 4.35
C VAL A 112 -11.54 1.26 5.44
N LYS A 113 -11.70 0.87 6.72
CA LYS A 113 -11.53 1.78 7.86
C LYS A 113 -10.08 2.28 7.97
N GLY A 114 -9.10 1.40 7.75
CA GLY A 114 -7.68 1.75 7.72
C GLY A 114 -7.35 2.71 6.58
N ALA A 115 -7.80 2.41 5.35
CA ALA A 115 -7.62 3.25 4.18
C ALA A 115 -8.27 4.64 4.37
N SER A 116 -9.47 4.69 4.92
CA SER A 116 -10.16 5.95 5.24
C SER A 116 -9.39 6.78 6.27
N THR A 117 -8.79 6.14 7.27
CA THR A 117 -7.98 6.83 8.29
C THR A 117 -6.68 7.36 7.68
N ALA A 118 -6.01 6.56 6.85
CA ALA A 118 -4.84 6.98 6.10
C ALA A 118 -5.15 8.17 5.18
N LEU A 119 -6.25 8.13 4.44
CA LEU A 119 -6.67 9.24 3.57
C LEU A 119 -6.90 10.53 4.39
N LYS A 120 -7.56 10.44 5.55
CA LYS A 120 -7.73 11.58 6.46
C LYS A 120 -6.39 12.16 6.91
N SER A 121 -5.39 11.33 7.21
CA SER A 121 -4.04 11.77 7.57
C SER A 121 -3.34 12.55 6.45
N MET A 122 -3.64 12.27 5.18
CA MET A 122 -3.07 13.04 4.04
C MET A 122 -3.63 14.46 3.94
N MET A 123 -4.78 14.72 4.55
CA MET A 123 -5.56 15.95 4.43
C MET A 123 -5.60 16.78 5.72
N GLY A 124 -4.84 16.38 6.75
CA GLY A 124 -4.91 16.96 8.10
C GLY A 124 -4.77 18.48 8.11
N ASP A 125 -3.85 19.02 7.33
CA ASP A 125 -3.53 20.46 7.29
C ASP A 125 -4.39 21.24 6.29
N LEU A 126 -5.26 20.57 5.53
CA LEU A 126 -6.10 21.22 4.53
C LEU A 126 -7.35 21.84 5.18
N PRO A 127 -7.79 23.03 4.72
CA PRO A 127 -9.11 23.58 5.06
C PRO A 127 -10.25 22.62 4.69
N PRO A 128 -11.42 22.67 5.36
CA PRO A 128 -12.51 21.70 5.15
C PRO A 128 -12.91 21.49 3.68
N MET A 129 -13.08 22.57 2.90
CA MET A 129 -13.42 22.46 1.48
C MET A 129 -12.29 21.85 0.63
N ALA A 130 -11.03 22.12 0.98
CA ALA A 130 -9.88 21.52 0.31
C ALA A 130 -9.73 20.02 0.63
N ARG A 131 -10.18 19.57 1.81
CA ARG A 131 -10.26 18.13 2.13
C ARG A 131 -11.23 17.41 1.20
N LEU A 132 -12.43 17.98 1.01
CA LEU A 132 -13.42 17.39 0.12
C LEU A 132 -12.93 17.36 -1.33
N ALA A 133 -12.36 18.47 -1.82
CA ALA A 133 -11.79 18.53 -3.17
C ALA A 133 -10.66 17.51 -3.36
N PHE A 134 -9.77 17.36 -2.37
CA PHE A 134 -8.71 16.35 -2.39
C PHE A 134 -9.27 14.93 -2.48
N ALA A 135 -10.26 14.60 -1.65
CA ALA A 135 -10.86 13.27 -1.64
C ALA A 135 -11.52 12.93 -2.99
N LEU A 136 -12.29 13.87 -3.55
CA LEU A 136 -12.93 13.68 -4.86
C LEU A 136 -11.89 13.47 -5.97
N ALA A 137 -10.87 14.33 -6.03
CA ALA A 137 -9.79 14.21 -7.00
C ALA A 137 -9.00 12.89 -6.85
N ALA A 138 -8.81 12.41 -5.62
CA ALA A 138 -8.18 11.12 -5.36
C ALA A 138 -8.99 9.94 -5.91
N PHE A 139 -10.32 9.96 -5.76
CA PHE A 139 -11.19 8.94 -6.34
C PHE A 139 -11.23 9.01 -7.87
N GLU A 140 -11.26 10.21 -8.45
CA GLU A 140 -11.23 10.40 -9.91
C GLU A 140 -9.92 9.87 -10.52
N ASN A 141 -8.77 10.24 -9.94
CA ASN A 141 -7.47 9.83 -10.46
C ASN A 141 -7.24 8.30 -10.37
N ASP A 142 -7.73 7.67 -9.31
CA ASP A 142 -7.57 6.24 -9.10
C ASP A 142 -8.68 5.41 -9.79
N GLY A 143 -9.86 5.99 -10.03
CA GLY A 143 -10.94 5.39 -10.79
C GLY A 143 -10.74 5.45 -12.32
N ALA A 144 -10.07 6.48 -12.82
CA ALA A 144 -9.72 6.62 -14.24
C ALA A 144 -8.54 5.73 -14.69
N SER A 145 -7.90 5.03 -13.75
CA SER A 145 -6.77 4.13 -13.99
C SER A 145 -7.18 2.64 -14.12
N GLN A 146 -8.48 2.35 -14.21
CA GLN A 146 -9.04 1.00 -14.43
C GLN A 146 -9.25 0.68 -15.91
#